data_AF-A0A673VD45-F1
#
_entry.id   AF-A0A673VD45-F1
#
_cell.length_a   1.000
_cell.length_b   1.000
_cell.length_c   1.000
_cell.angle_alpha   90.00
_cell.angle_beta   90.00
_cell.angle_gamma   90.00
#
_symmetry.space_group_name_H-M   'P 1'
#
loop_
_entity.id
_entity.type
_entity.pdbx_description
1 polymer ?
#
loop_
_entity_poly.entity_id
_entity_poly.type
_entity_poly.pdbx_seq_one_letter_code
_entity_poly.pdbx_strand_id
1 'polypeptide(L)'
;MSCGSIAGSGGLGSQSPFGGPSRQGCQPLATQVDPGGLPELFQQTSARVSRINSSVTSLEQNLRSLGTPSDTPELRESLHAAQQETNTTIEASACAVKQMAQLLRGCSPLQRQRLQLERLRTQLSDGVQRYGALQKKIAEKSRALLPMAQRGAKQQQSPRAPYAELPDDGKIFNGGDGMWQGQEQTSLPEITEDDVEAIRLREEAILQIESDLLDVNQIIKDLTSMVSEQGDATDSIEAEASELLAASRHQRTRKTRPPAACGYPC
;
A
#
# COMPACT_ATOMS: atom_id res chain seq x y z
N MET A 1 8.43 48.36 -49.65
CA MET A 1 7.59 47.26 -50.19
C MET A 1 8.48 46.02 -50.20
N SER A 2 8.13 44.82 -49.76
CA SER A 2 7.04 44.24 -48.98
C SER A 2 7.56 42.82 -48.64
N CYS A 3 7.39 42.42 -47.37
CA CYS A 3 7.26 41.08 -46.78
C CYS A 3 8.04 39.85 -47.30
N GLY A 4 8.52 39.04 -46.34
CA GLY A 4 8.74 37.60 -46.57
C GLY A 4 9.63 36.87 -45.58
N SER A 5 9.26 36.77 -44.30
CA SER A 5 9.87 35.85 -43.33
C SER A 5 9.55 34.39 -43.71
N ILE A 6 10.57 33.54 -43.85
CA ILE A 6 10.39 32.08 -43.87
C ILE A 6 10.75 31.50 -42.51
N ALA A 7 9.72 31.10 -41.80
CA ALA A 7 9.80 30.25 -40.62
C ALA A 7 9.80 28.77 -41.04
N GLY A 8 10.33 27.90 -40.16
CA GLY A 8 9.80 26.55 -40.03
C GLY A 8 10.75 25.40 -40.33
N SER A 9 11.81 25.25 -39.54
CA SER A 9 12.44 23.94 -39.31
C SER A 9 11.53 23.10 -38.41
N GLY A 10 10.60 22.36 -39.02
CA GLY A 10 9.75 21.38 -38.35
C GLY A 10 10.50 20.07 -38.12
N GLY A 11 11.13 19.94 -36.95
CA GLY A 11 11.63 18.67 -36.44
C GLY A 11 10.45 17.79 -36.01
N LEU A 12 10.37 16.61 -36.61
CA LEU A 12 9.39 15.56 -36.29
C LEU A 12 9.69 15.00 -34.89
N GLY A 13 9.05 15.58 -33.88
CA GLY A 13 8.95 15.00 -32.54
C GLY A 13 7.84 13.95 -32.53
N SER A 14 8.23 12.69 -32.47
CA SER A 14 7.37 11.54 -32.20
C SER A 14 6.64 11.74 -30.85
N GLN A 15 5.35 12.07 -30.91
CA GLN A 15 4.47 12.05 -29.74
C GLN A 15 4.04 10.60 -29.46
N SER A 16 4.54 10.05 -28.37
CA SER A 16 3.97 8.87 -27.71
C SER A 16 2.64 9.25 -27.06
N PRO A 17 1.53 8.50 -27.23
CA PRO A 17 0.24 8.85 -26.65
C PRO A 17 0.04 8.34 -25.20
N PHE A 18 1.07 7.72 -24.59
CA PHE A 18 1.00 7.21 -23.22
C PHE A 18 1.65 8.19 -22.24
N GLY A 19 1.05 9.36 -22.11
CA GLY A 19 1.28 10.27 -20.99
C GLY A 19 0.36 9.91 -19.83
N GLY A 20 0.74 8.90 -19.03
CA GLY A 20 0.09 8.67 -17.74
C GLY A 20 0.20 9.93 -16.87
N PRO A 21 -0.77 10.20 -15.97
CA PRO A 21 -0.74 11.40 -15.16
C PRO A 21 0.55 11.41 -14.33
N SER A 22 1.33 12.48 -14.46
CA SER A 22 2.47 12.75 -13.60
C SER A 22 2.03 12.66 -12.14
N ARG A 23 2.44 11.58 -11.48
CA ARG A 23 2.23 11.32 -10.07
C ARG A 23 2.78 12.50 -9.28
N GLN A 24 1.88 13.28 -8.70
CA GLN A 24 2.19 14.28 -7.69
C GLN A 24 2.69 13.55 -6.45
N GLY A 25 3.99 13.26 -6.43
CA GLY A 25 4.68 12.96 -5.19
C GLY A 25 4.40 14.11 -4.23
N CYS A 26 3.93 13.78 -3.01
CA CYS A 26 3.61 14.67 -1.89
C CYS A 26 4.12 16.10 -2.11
N GLN A 27 3.35 16.93 -2.84
CA GLN A 27 3.65 18.34 -2.88
C GLN A 27 3.20 18.88 -1.53
N PRO A 28 4.08 19.47 -0.73
CA PRO A 28 3.63 20.21 0.42
C PRO A 28 2.85 21.39 -0.15
N LEU A 29 1.52 21.31 -0.08
CA LEU A 29 0.68 22.47 -0.29
C LEU A 29 1.20 23.50 0.72
N ALA A 30 1.88 24.53 0.23
CA ALA A 30 2.42 25.62 1.02
C ALA A 30 1.27 26.52 1.52
N THR A 31 0.23 25.90 2.09
CA THR A 31 -0.63 26.58 3.04
C THR A 31 0.21 26.64 4.31
N GLN A 32 0.70 27.84 4.61
CA GLN A 32 1.33 28.18 5.89
C GLN A 32 0.51 27.56 7.03
N VAL A 33 0.93 26.39 7.53
CA VAL A 33 0.32 25.79 8.70
C VAL A 33 0.79 26.64 9.87
N ASP A 34 -0.11 27.50 10.34
CA ASP A 34 0.09 28.28 11.55
C ASP A 34 0.48 27.32 12.71
N PRO A 35 1.48 27.66 13.54
CA PRO A 35 1.88 26.84 14.69
C PRO A 35 0.72 26.54 15.67
N GLY A 36 -0.40 27.28 15.62
CA GLY A 36 -1.63 26.96 16.36
C GLY A 36 -2.45 25.79 15.81
N GLY A 37 -2.27 25.38 14.55
CA GLY A 37 -3.00 24.26 13.92
C GLY A 37 -2.40 22.89 14.18
N LEU A 38 -1.25 22.83 14.86
CA LEU A 38 -0.54 21.59 15.06
C LEU A 38 -1.28 20.56 15.96
N PRO A 39 -1.94 20.95 17.08
CA PRO A 39 -2.72 20.00 17.87
C PRO A 39 -3.90 19.40 17.09
N GLU A 40 -4.48 20.19 16.18
CA GLU A 40 -5.53 19.73 15.27
C GLU A 40 -4.99 18.72 14.26
N LEU A 41 -3.80 18.95 13.69
CA LEU A 41 -3.12 17.97 12.83
C LEU A 41 -2.86 16.64 13.54
N PHE A 42 -2.45 16.68 14.81
CA PHE A 42 -2.29 15.47 15.63
C PHE A 42 -3.60 14.71 15.79
N GLN A 43 -4.67 15.42 16.18
CA GLN A 43 -5.98 14.82 16.38
C GLN A 43 -6.55 14.24 15.07
N GLN A 44 -6.48 15.00 13.98
CA GLN A 44 -6.94 14.58 12.67
C GLN A 44 -6.17 13.36 12.16
N THR A 45 -4.84 13.35 12.32
CA THR A 45 -4.02 12.21 11.91
C THR A 45 -4.29 10.98 12.77
N SER A 46 -4.49 11.14 14.08
CA SER A 46 -4.89 10.03 14.96
C SER A 46 -6.25 9.45 14.56
N ALA A 47 -7.23 10.29 14.19
CA ALA A 47 -8.53 9.84 13.71
C ALA A 47 -8.39 9.06 12.38
N ARG A 48 -7.53 9.51 11.47
CA ARG A 48 -7.21 8.81 10.22
C ARG A 48 -6.55 7.45 10.47
N VAL A 49 -5.60 7.36 11.41
CA VAL A 49 -4.99 6.08 11.82
C VAL A 49 -6.03 5.12 12.37
N SER A 50 -6.96 5.59 13.21
CA SER A 50 -8.08 4.78 13.67
C SER A 50 -8.99 4.32 12.52
N ARG A 51 -9.28 5.21 11.56
CA ARG A 51 -10.05 4.86 10.35
C ARG A 51 -9.35 3.78 9.53
N ILE A 52 -8.03 3.88 9.31
CA ILE A 52 -7.24 2.85 8.62
C ILE A 52 -7.40 1.50 9.31
N ASN A 53 -7.28 1.46 10.64
CA ASN A 53 -7.46 0.21 11.41
C ASN A 53 -8.87 -0.37 11.26
N SER A 54 -9.91 0.46 11.31
CA SER A 54 -11.29 0.02 11.09
C SER A 54 -11.51 -0.50 9.66
N SER A 55 -10.94 0.18 8.65
CA SER A 55 -10.99 -0.26 7.26
C SER A 55 -10.29 -1.60 7.07
N VAL A 56 -9.15 -1.83 7.71
CA VAL A 56 -8.46 -3.14 7.70
C VAL A 56 -9.40 -4.24 8.20
N THR A 57 -10.06 -4.05 9.35
CA THR A 57 -10.99 -5.05 9.89
C THR A 57 -12.20 -5.28 8.97
N SER A 58 -12.75 -4.22 8.39
CA SER A 58 -13.86 -4.32 7.44
C SER A 58 -13.47 -5.06 6.16
N LEU A 59 -12.31 -4.72 5.59
CA LEU A 59 -11.76 -5.37 4.41
C LEU A 59 -11.42 -6.85 4.67
N GLU A 60 -10.96 -7.21 5.86
CA GLU A 60 -10.77 -8.61 6.25
C GLU A 60 -12.10 -9.38 6.29
N GLN A 61 -13.18 -8.74 6.73
CA GLN A 61 -14.51 -9.35 6.69
C GLN A 61 -15.01 -9.53 5.26
N ASN A 62 -14.90 -8.50 4.42
CA ASN A 62 -15.27 -8.58 3.00
C ASN A 62 -14.44 -9.65 2.28
N LEU A 63 -13.13 -9.73 2.56
CA LEU A 63 -12.23 -10.75 2.04
C LEU A 63 -12.71 -12.16 2.39
N ARG A 64 -13.23 -12.40 3.61
CA ARG A 64 -13.77 -13.71 4.00
C ARG A 64 -14.99 -14.08 3.16
N SER A 65 -15.86 -13.11 2.85
CA SER A 65 -17.06 -13.30 2.04
C SER A 65 -16.78 -13.51 0.54
N LEU A 66 -15.64 -13.06 0.02
CA LEU A 66 -15.24 -13.35 -1.38
C LEU A 66 -15.16 -14.87 -1.64
N GLY A 67 -15.67 -15.34 -2.77
CA GLY A 67 -15.69 -16.76 -3.14
C GLY A 67 -16.68 -17.63 -2.34
N THR A 68 -17.53 -17.02 -1.52
CA THR A 68 -18.65 -17.70 -0.84
C THR A 68 -19.96 -17.41 -1.59
N PRO A 69 -21.10 -18.04 -1.24
CA PRO A 69 -22.40 -17.69 -1.83
C PRO A 69 -22.81 -16.23 -1.59
N SER A 70 -22.17 -15.53 -0.65
CA SER A 70 -22.36 -14.10 -0.37
C SER A 70 -21.47 -13.19 -1.24
N ASP A 71 -20.70 -13.75 -2.16
CA ASP A 71 -19.87 -12.98 -3.10
C ASP A 71 -20.75 -12.36 -4.19
N THR A 72 -21.07 -11.08 -4.03
CA THR A 72 -21.87 -10.31 -4.98
C THR A 72 -21.00 -9.23 -5.65
N PRO A 73 -21.38 -8.75 -6.86
CA PRO A 73 -20.65 -7.65 -7.50
C PRO A 73 -20.60 -6.38 -6.64
N GLU A 74 -21.65 -6.08 -5.88
CA GLU A 74 -21.71 -4.91 -4.98
C GLU A 74 -20.70 -5.05 -3.82
N LEU A 75 -20.52 -6.26 -3.29
CA LEU A 75 -19.51 -6.53 -2.26
C LEU A 75 -18.09 -6.26 -2.82
N ARG A 76 -17.84 -6.63 -4.07
CA ARG A 76 -16.55 -6.43 -4.74
C ARG A 76 -16.28 -4.96 -5.04
N GLU A 77 -17.29 -4.23 -5.51
CA GLU A 77 -17.21 -2.78 -5.72
C GLU A 77 -16.96 -2.05 -4.39
N SER A 78 -17.71 -2.41 -3.34
CA SER A 78 -17.51 -1.89 -1.97
C SER A 78 -16.12 -2.18 -1.45
N LEU A 79 -15.58 -3.38 -1.69
CA LEU A 79 -14.21 -3.74 -1.34
C LEU A 79 -13.19 -2.86 -2.07
N HIS A 80 -13.35 -2.62 -3.38
CA HIS A 80 -12.45 -1.76 -4.13
C HIS A 80 -12.54 -0.30 -3.67
N ALA A 81 -13.76 0.22 -3.44
CA ALA A 81 -13.98 1.58 -2.93
C ALA A 81 -13.32 1.77 -1.54
N ALA A 82 -13.50 0.80 -0.64
CA ALA A 82 -12.87 0.81 0.67
C ALA A 82 -11.34 0.74 0.58
N GLN A 83 -10.78 0.02 -0.40
CA GLN A 83 -9.33 0.03 -0.65
C GLN A 83 -8.86 1.43 -1.08
N GLN A 84 -9.54 2.07 -2.03
CA GLN A 84 -9.16 3.41 -2.52
C GLN A 84 -9.28 4.50 -1.44
N GLU A 85 -10.34 4.46 -0.63
CA GLU A 85 -10.47 5.37 0.53
C GLU A 85 -9.33 5.15 1.53
N THR A 86 -8.97 3.89 1.79
CA THR A 86 -7.89 3.56 2.71
C THR A 86 -6.54 4.04 2.18
N ASN A 87 -6.24 3.85 0.89
CA ASN A 87 -5.03 4.38 0.24
C ASN A 87 -4.93 5.90 0.39
N THR A 88 -6.00 6.62 0.05
CA THR A 88 -6.07 8.09 0.17
C THR A 88 -5.84 8.53 1.62
N THR A 89 -6.43 7.82 2.58
CA THR A 89 -6.27 8.09 4.02
C THR A 89 -4.83 7.85 4.48
N ILE A 90 -4.17 6.80 3.98
CA ILE A 90 -2.76 6.49 4.27
C ILE A 90 -1.85 7.58 3.73
N GLU A 91 -2.01 7.99 2.47
CA GLU A 91 -1.23 9.07 1.85
C GLU A 91 -1.38 10.38 2.63
N ALA A 92 -2.62 10.77 2.95
CA ALA A 92 -2.90 11.97 3.71
C ALA A 92 -2.31 11.92 5.13
N SER A 93 -2.31 10.75 5.77
CA SER A 93 -1.72 10.55 7.10
C SER A 93 -0.19 10.61 7.06
N ALA A 94 0.44 9.98 6.05
CA ALA A 94 1.88 10.01 5.86
C ALA A 94 2.37 11.44 5.56
N CYS A 95 1.63 12.19 4.73
CA CYS A 95 1.92 13.59 4.46
C CYS A 95 1.81 14.45 5.73
N ALA A 96 0.75 14.27 6.53
CA ALA A 96 0.58 15.00 7.79
C ALA A 96 1.71 14.69 8.79
N VAL A 97 2.14 13.43 8.91
CA VAL A 97 3.29 13.05 9.75
C VAL A 97 4.58 13.74 9.30
N LYS A 98 4.83 13.79 7.98
CA LYS A 98 5.99 14.52 7.42
C LYS A 98 5.92 16.03 7.73
N GLN A 99 4.75 16.64 7.62
CA GLN A 99 4.55 18.07 7.96
C GLN A 99 4.77 18.32 9.47
N MET A 100 4.19 17.50 10.34
CA MET A 100 4.40 17.59 11.79
C MET A 100 5.87 17.42 12.16
N ALA A 101 6.60 16.52 11.50
CA ALA A 101 8.04 16.32 11.69
C ALA A 101 8.85 17.56 11.29
N GLN A 102 8.46 18.26 10.23
CA GLN A 102 9.13 19.50 9.77
C GLN A 102 8.88 20.66 10.76
N LEU A 103 7.65 20.85 11.21
CA LEU A 103 7.31 21.89 12.19
C LEU A 103 8.04 21.69 13.52
N LEU A 104 8.23 20.43 13.93
CA LEU A 104 8.94 20.08 15.15
C LEU A 104 10.47 20.09 15.06
N ARG A 105 11.04 20.19 13.84
CA ARG A 105 12.50 20.14 13.63
C ARG A 105 13.24 21.35 14.22
N GLY A 106 12.56 22.50 14.38
CA GLY A 106 13.16 23.76 14.84
C GLY A 106 12.85 24.16 16.29
N CYS A 107 11.99 23.42 17.00
CA CYS A 107 11.50 23.82 18.34
C CYS A 107 12.03 22.88 19.44
N SER A 108 13.10 23.29 20.12
CA SER A 108 13.68 22.55 21.26
C SER A 108 12.78 22.41 22.51
N PRO A 109 11.79 23.29 22.83
CA PRO A 109 10.96 23.13 24.02
C PRO A 109 9.83 22.09 23.89
N LEU A 110 9.63 21.50 22.71
CA LEU A 110 8.46 20.65 22.37
C LEU A 110 8.71 19.14 22.49
N GLN A 111 9.54 18.72 23.45
CA GLN A 111 9.90 17.30 23.69
C GLN A 111 8.66 16.39 23.79
N ARG A 112 7.62 16.83 24.53
CA ARG A 112 6.37 16.07 24.71
C ARG A 112 5.65 15.80 23.39
N GLN A 113 5.66 16.78 22.49
CA GLN A 113 4.98 16.71 21.21
C GLN A 113 5.75 15.87 20.19
N ARG A 114 7.08 15.84 20.28
CA ARG A 114 7.93 14.90 19.52
C ARG A 114 7.62 13.46 19.92
N LEU A 115 7.51 13.16 21.21
CA LEU A 115 7.12 11.82 21.67
C LEU A 115 5.73 11.41 21.17
N GLN A 116 4.78 12.35 21.13
CA GLN A 116 3.45 12.11 20.55
C GLN A 116 3.53 11.81 19.05
N LEU A 117 4.38 12.52 18.31
CA LEU A 117 4.61 12.28 16.88
C LEU A 117 5.15 10.87 16.65
N GLU A 118 6.16 10.47 17.40
CA GLU A 118 6.77 9.14 17.24
C GLU A 118 5.76 8.03 17.57
N ARG A 119 4.98 8.17 18.64
CA ARG A 119 3.92 7.19 18.93
C ARG A 119 2.89 7.10 17.79
N LEU A 120 2.40 8.25 17.32
CA LEU A 120 1.40 8.31 16.25
C LEU A 120 1.94 7.69 14.95
N ARG A 121 3.22 7.92 14.68
CA ARG A 121 3.91 7.42 13.52
C ARG A 121 4.13 5.90 13.58
N THR A 122 4.54 5.36 14.72
CA THR A 122 4.60 3.89 14.91
C THR A 122 3.23 3.27 14.68
N GLN A 123 2.18 3.86 15.25
CA GLN A 123 0.80 3.41 15.02
C GLN A 123 0.39 3.46 13.55
N LEU A 124 0.78 4.51 12.83
CA LEU A 124 0.55 4.61 11.38
C LEU A 124 1.32 3.51 10.63
N SER A 125 2.61 3.33 10.92
CA SER A 125 3.44 2.29 10.30
C SER A 125 2.82 0.90 10.49
N ASP A 126 2.43 0.55 11.71
CA ASP A 126 1.82 -0.74 12.04
C ASP A 126 0.46 -0.93 11.34
N GLY A 127 -0.33 0.14 11.21
CA GLY A 127 -1.60 0.15 10.47
C GLY A 127 -1.39 -0.08 8.98
N VAL A 128 -0.45 0.66 8.37
CA VAL A 128 -0.13 0.59 6.94
C VAL A 128 0.49 -0.77 6.58
N GLN A 129 1.35 -1.33 7.43
CA GLN A 129 1.92 -2.67 7.23
C GLN A 129 0.85 -3.77 7.23
N ARG A 130 -0.08 -3.74 8.21
CA ARG A 130 -1.21 -4.68 8.25
C ARG A 130 -2.09 -4.54 7.01
N TYR A 131 -2.37 -3.30 6.60
CA TYR A 131 -3.11 -3.02 5.38
C TYR A 131 -2.41 -3.53 4.12
N GLY A 132 -1.10 -3.32 3.96
CA GLY A 132 -0.35 -3.82 2.81
C GLY A 132 -0.34 -5.36 2.73
N ALA A 133 -0.20 -6.04 3.87
CA ALA A 133 -0.36 -7.50 3.93
C ALA A 133 -1.77 -7.95 3.53
N LEU A 134 -2.80 -7.19 3.89
CA LEU A 134 -4.18 -7.45 3.52
C LEU A 134 -4.43 -7.20 2.02
N GLN A 135 -3.93 -6.10 1.44
CA GLN A 135 -4.01 -5.83 -0.01
C GLN A 135 -3.43 -6.99 -0.83
N LYS A 136 -2.28 -7.53 -0.40
CA LYS A 136 -1.69 -8.70 -1.04
C LYS A 136 -2.64 -9.91 -1.02
N LYS A 137 -3.25 -10.22 0.13
CA LYS A 137 -4.24 -11.31 0.25
C LYS A 137 -5.47 -11.06 -0.63
N ILE A 138 -5.94 -9.81 -0.72
CA ILE A 138 -7.05 -9.42 -1.58
C ILE A 138 -6.68 -9.67 -3.06
N ALA A 139 -5.52 -9.21 -3.52
CA ALA A 139 -5.07 -9.43 -4.89
C ALA A 139 -4.96 -10.94 -5.22
N GLU A 140 -4.35 -11.72 -4.32
CA GLU A 140 -4.23 -13.17 -4.45
C GLU A 140 -5.60 -13.86 -4.54
N LYS A 141 -6.53 -13.52 -3.64
CA LYS A 141 -7.87 -14.12 -3.63
C LYS A 141 -8.70 -13.69 -4.83
N SER A 142 -8.64 -12.42 -5.23
CA SER A 142 -9.31 -11.92 -6.43
C SER A 142 -8.79 -12.61 -7.69
N ARG A 143 -7.47 -12.86 -7.77
CA ARG A 143 -6.85 -13.61 -8.87
C ARG A 143 -7.23 -15.09 -8.86
N ALA A 144 -7.28 -15.73 -7.70
CA ALA A 144 -7.65 -17.14 -7.59
C ALA A 144 -9.10 -17.43 -8.01
N LEU A 145 -9.98 -16.43 -7.88
CA LEU A 145 -11.39 -16.52 -8.22
C LEU A 145 -11.67 -16.13 -9.68
N LEU A 146 -10.67 -15.76 -10.49
CA LEU A 146 -10.85 -15.59 -11.94
C LEU A 146 -11.16 -16.95 -12.59
N PRO A 147 -12.12 -17.04 -13.53
CA PRO A 147 -12.43 -18.27 -14.23
C PRO A 147 -11.18 -18.84 -14.92
N MET A 148 -10.78 -20.07 -14.57
CA MET A 148 -9.61 -20.75 -15.14
C MET A 148 -9.69 -20.96 -16.67
N ALA A 149 -10.88 -20.81 -17.27
CA ALA A 149 -11.17 -21.06 -18.69
C ALA A 149 -10.30 -20.25 -19.67
N GLN A 150 -9.75 -19.11 -19.27
CA GLN A 150 -8.88 -18.29 -20.14
C GLN A 150 -7.37 -18.53 -19.95
N ARG A 151 -6.96 -19.34 -18.96
CA ARG A 151 -5.55 -19.64 -18.73
C ARG A 151 -4.97 -20.62 -19.75
N GLY A 152 -5.82 -21.47 -20.33
CA GLY A 152 -5.45 -22.42 -21.40
C GLY A 152 -5.43 -21.82 -22.81
N ALA A 153 -6.24 -20.81 -23.09
CA ALA A 153 -6.42 -20.29 -24.46
C ALA A 153 -5.27 -19.38 -24.92
N LYS A 154 -4.71 -18.53 -24.03
CA LYS A 154 -3.57 -17.66 -24.38
C LYS A 154 -2.21 -18.38 -24.38
N GLN A 155 -2.11 -19.56 -23.76
CA GLN A 155 -0.86 -20.33 -23.74
C GLN A 155 -0.77 -21.39 -24.86
N GLN A 156 -1.87 -21.69 -25.55
CA GLN A 156 -1.90 -22.63 -26.68
C GLN A 156 -1.94 -21.99 -28.07
N GLN A 157 -2.15 -20.68 -28.19
CA GLN A 157 -2.10 -19.97 -29.48
C GLN A 157 -0.73 -19.35 -29.72
N SER A 158 0.33 -20.18 -29.74
CA SER A 158 1.53 -19.86 -30.51
C SER A 158 1.42 -20.61 -31.85
N PRO A 159 1.31 -19.93 -33.01
CA PRO A 159 1.20 -20.59 -34.29
C PRO A 159 2.55 -21.22 -34.65
N ARG A 160 2.72 -22.52 -34.36
CA ARG A 160 3.80 -23.28 -35.00
C ARG A 160 3.33 -23.63 -36.41
N ALA A 161 3.87 -22.91 -37.38
CA ALA A 161 3.64 -23.12 -38.81
C ALA A 161 3.86 -24.59 -39.22
N PRO A 162 3.05 -25.13 -40.15
CA PRO A 162 3.22 -26.47 -40.69
C PRO A 162 4.35 -26.46 -41.70
N TYR A 163 5.47 -27.11 -41.37
CA TYR A 163 6.50 -27.42 -42.36
C TYR A 163 6.27 -28.82 -42.91
N ALA A 164 6.18 -28.84 -44.22
CA ALA A 164 6.01 -29.99 -45.08
C ALA A 164 7.15 -31.01 -44.92
N GLU A 165 6.76 -32.28 -44.85
CA GLU A 165 7.57 -33.38 -45.40
C GLU A 165 6.69 -34.15 -46.39
N LEU A 166 7.26 -34.40 -47.56
CA LEU A 166 6.67 -34.95 -48.77
C LEU A 166 6.48 -36.49 -48.69
N PRO A 167 5.76 -37.09 -49.66
CA PRO A 167 5.06 -38.37 -49.51
C PRO A 167 5.83 -39.56 -50.11
N ASP A 168 5.66 -40.73 -49.48
CA ASP A 168 5.77 -42.10 -50.05
C ASP A 168 5.44 -43.07 -48.88
N ASP A 169 4.68 -44.16 -48.95
CA ASP A 169 4.43 -45.11 -50.02
C ASP A 169 3.20 -45.97 -49.61
N GLY A 170 2.34 -46.28 -50.57
CA GLY A 170 1.70 -47.60 -50.67
C GLY A 170 0.60 -48.07 -49.69
N LYS A 171 -0.61 -48.19 -50.27
CA LYS A 171 -1.56 -49.35 -50.17
C LYS A 171 -2.80 -49.21 -49.27
N ILE A 172 -3.84 -48.64 -49.87
CA ILE A 172 -5.23 -49.15 -49.98
C ILE A 172 -5.64 -50.28 -49.02
N PHE A 173 -6.48 -49.96 -48.03
CA PHE A 173 -7.64 -50.80 -47.70
C PHE A 173 -8.84 -49.94 -47.29
N ASN A 174 -9.99 -50.33 -47.82
CA ASN A 174 -11.30 -49.72 -47.75
C ASN A 174 -12.05 -50.17 -46.50
N GLY A 175 -12.93 -49.31 -45.96
CA GLY A 175 -14.05 -49.72 -45.09
C GLY A 175 -13.87 -49.40 -43.61
N GLY A 176 -14.69 -48.46 -43.11
CA GLY A 176 -14.79 -48.17 -41.70
C GLY A 176 -15.57 -46.90 -41.39
N ASP A 177 -16.86 -46.91 -41.69
CA ASP A 177 -17.85 -46.17 -40.89
C ASP A 177 -17.53 -46.40 -39.40
N GLY A 178 -17.21 -45.32 -38.71
CA GLY A 178 -16.80 -45.32 -37.31
C GLY A 178 -17.15 -43.98 -36.67
N MET A 179 -18.44 -43.64 -36.69
CA MET A 179 -19.12 -43.08 -35.53
C MET A 179 -18.41 -41.91 -34.80
N TRP A 180 -18.37 -40.71 -35.41
CA TRP A 180 -18.26 -39.44 -34.66
C TRP A 180 -19.57 -39.09 -33.91
N GLN A 181 -20.30 -40.10 -33.43
CA GLN A 181 -21.44 -39.94 -32.52
C GLN A 181 -20.99 -40.32 -31.12
N GLY A 182 -20.24 -39.41 -30.51
CA GLY A 182 -19.92 -39.38 -29.09
C GLY A 182 -20.28 -38.00 -28.55
N GLN A 183 -21.56 -37.66 -28.70
CA GLN A 183 -22.22 -36.51 -28.11
C GLN A 183 -22.16 -36.61 -26.58
N GLU A 184 -21.02 -36.26 -26.01
CA GLU A 184 -20.96 -35.56 -24.73
C GLU A 184 -20.49 -34.14 -25.03
N GLN A 185 -21.36 -33.41 -25.74
CA GLN A 185 -21.47 -31.98 -25.50
C GLN A 185 -22.04 -31.84 -24.08
N THR A 186 -21.18 -32.05 -23.08
CA THR A 186 -21.33 -31.36 -21.80
C THR A 186 -21.28 -29.91 -22.20
N SER A 187 -22.46 -29.29 -22.33
CA SER A 187 -22.62 -27.87 -22.62
C SER A 187 -21.79 -27.12 -21.59
N LEU A 188 -20.56 -26.77 -21.97
CA LEU A 188 -19.81 -25.75 -21.28
C LEU A 188 -20.74 -24.54 -21.23
N PRO A 189 -20.96 -23.93 -20.07
CA PRO A 189 -21.76 -22.71 -20.00
C PRO A 189 -21.27 -21.76 -21.09
N GLU A 190 -22.16 -21.37 -21.99
CA GLU A 190 -21.86 -20.35 -22.99
C GLU A 190 -21.49 -19.10 -22.20
N ILE A 191 -20.20 -18.78 -22.17
CA ILE A 191 -19.69 -17.59 -21.48
C ILE A 191 -20.33 -16.40 -22.19
N THR A 192 -21.18 -15.67 -21.48
CA THR A 192 -21.89 -14.53 -22.06
C THR A 192 -20.92 -13.37 -22.29
N GLU A 193 -21.27 -12.43 -23.17
CA GLU A 193 -20.48 -11.20 -23.36
C GLU A 193 -20.35 -10.41 -22.04
N ASP A 194 -21.40 -10.42 -21.21
CA ASP A 194 -21.41 -9.82 -19.87
C ASP A 194 -20.41 -10.49 -18.93
N ASP A 195 -20.24 -11.82 -19.00
CA ASP A 195 -19.24 -12.54 -18.22
C ASP A 195 -17.81 -12.15 -18.62
N VAL A 196 -17.57 -11.94 -19.92
CA VAL A 196 -16.26 -11.49 -20.43
C VAL A 196 -15.93 -10.09 -19.93
N GLU A 197 -16.89 -9.17 -19.95
CA GLU A 197 -16.69 -7.81 -19.46
C GLU A 197 -16.48 -7.79 -17.94
N ALA A 198 -17.24 -8.61 -17.19
CA ALA A 198 -17.04 -8.77 -15.74
C ALA A 198 -15.64 -9.32 -15.39
N ILE A 199 -15.12 -10.25 -16.21
CA ILE A 199 -13.74 -10.73 -16.08
C ILE A 199 -12.73 -9.60 -16.34
N ARG A 200 -12.93 -8.83 -17.42
CA ARG A 200 -12.04 -7.72 -17.81
C ARG A 200 -11.94 -6.66 -16.71
N LEU A 201 -13.08 -6.21 -16.19
CA LEU A 201 -13.15 -5.24 -15.07
C LEU A 201 -12.43 -5.77 -13.82
N ARG A 202 -12.54 -7.08 -13.57
CA ARG A 202 -11.87 -7.71 -12.43
C ARG A 202 -10.35 -7.75 -12.62
N GLU A 203 -9.87 -8.08 -13.82
CA GLU A 203 -8.43 -8.06 -14.12
C GLU A 203 -7.85 -6.65 -13.95
N GLU A 204 -8.56 -5.62 -14.41
CA GLU A 204 -8.19 -4.22 -14.22
C GLU A 204 -8.11 -3.85 -12.73
N ALA A 205 -9.13 -4.21 -11.94
CA ALA A 205 -9.12 -3.97 -10.49
C ALA A 205 -7.94 -4.67 -9.79
N ILE A 206 -7.54 -5.88 -10.22
CA ILE A 206 -6.37 -6.58 -9.67
C ILE A 206 -5.09 -5.80 -10.00
N LEU A 207 -4.92 -5.34 -11.24
CA LEU A 207 -3.76 -4.55 -11.64
C LEU A 207 -3.67 -3.24 -10.84
N GLN A 208 -4.80 -2.60 -10.57
CA GLN A 208 -4.84 -1.42 -9.72
C GLN A 208 -4.36 -1.73 -8.29
N ILE A 209 -4.85 -2.82 -7.68
CA ILE A 209 -4.41 -3.25 -6.33
C ILE A 209 -2.89 -3.52 -6.32
N GLU A 210 -2.33 -4.09 -7.39
CA GLU A 210 -0.90 -4.34 -7.50
C GLU A 210 -0.07 -3.07 -7.63
N SER A 211 -0.57 -2.06 -8.36
CA SER A 211 0.03 -0.72 -8.39
C SER A 211 -0.01 -0.08 -6.99
N ASP A 212 -1.17 -0.08 -6.34
CA ASP A 212 -1.35 0.53 -5.02
C ASP A 212 -0.46 -0.12 -3.96
N LEU A 213 -0.21 -1.44 -4.07
CA LEU A 213 0.70 -2.17 -3.19
C LEU A 213 2.13 -1.62 -3.28
N LEU A 214 2.60 -1.21 -4.47
CA LEU A 214 3.93 -0.61 -4.63
C LEU A 214 4.02 0.74 -3.93
N ASP A 215 2.96 1.54 -4.01
CA ASP A 215 2.89 2.85 -3.35
C ASP A 215 2.85 2.72 -1.84
N VAL A 216 2.01 1.84 -1.31
CA VAL A 216 1.93 1.54 0.12
C VAL A 216 3.28 1.03 0.64
N ASN A 217 3.97 0.17 -0.12
CA ASN A 217 5.32 -0.28 0.24
C ASN A 217 6.33 0.87 0.26
N GLN A 218 6.22 1.83 -0.65
CA GLN A 218 7.07 3.02 -0.61
C GLN A 218 6.78 3.88 0.63
N ILE A 219 5.51 4.06 0.98
CA ILE A 219 5.10 4.76 2.21
C ILE A 219 5.62 4.04 3.45
N ILE A 220 5.56 2.70 3.52
CA ILE A 220 6.12 1.92 4.64
C ILE A 220 7.63 2.17 4.76
N LYS A 221 8.36 2.17 3.64
CA LYS A 221 9.81 2.44 3.63
C LYS A 221 10.12 3.85 4.14
N ASP A 222 9.41 4.86 3.64
CA ASP A 222 9.54 6.25 4.09
C ASP A 222 9.21 6.39 5.59
N LEU A 223 8.15 5.73 6.05
CA LEU A 223 7.76 5.72 7.45
C LEU A 223 8.71 4.90 8.32
N THR A 224 9.51 3.98 7.77
CA THR A 224 10.50 3.21 8.53
C THR A 224 11.83 3.97 8.61
N SER A 225 12.28 4.57 7.51
CA SER A 225 13.56 5.28 7.44
C SER A 225 13.63 6.45 8.41
N MET A 226 12.55 7.22 8.51
CA MET A 226 12.46 8.31 9.47
C MET A 226 12.63 7.83 10.95
N VAL A 227 12.55 6.51 11.28
CA VAL A 227 12.45 5.95 12.66
C VAL A 227 13.87 5.67 13.08
N SER A 228 14.61 5.02 12.18
CA SER A 228 16.03 4.74 12.31
C SER A 228 16.87 6.02 12.49
N GLU A 229 16.47 7.14 11.89
CA GLU A 229 17.15 8.44 12.04
C GLU A 229 17.02 9.05 13.46
N GLN A 230 16.12 8.56 14.30
CA GLN A 230 15.85 9.15 15.63
C GLN A 230 16.14 8.22 16.81
N GLY A 231 16.53 6.96 16.57
CA GLY A 231 16.88 5.98 17.62
C GLY A 231 18.06 6.40 18.50
N ASP A 232 18.95 7.28 18.01
CA ASP A 232 20.07 7.84 18.78
C ASP A 232 19.64 8.87 19.84
N ALA A 233 18.43 9.44 19.74
CA ALA A 233 17.94 10.46 20.68
C ALA A 233 17.04 9.88 21.79
N THR A 234 16.48 8.69 21.61
CA THR A 234 15.62 8.04 22.62
C THR A 234 16.39 7.43 23.78
N ASP A 235 17.63 6.95 23.54
CA ASP A 235 18.52 6.47 24.61
C ASP A 235 18.89 7.59 25.61
N SER A 236 18.85 8.85 25.17
CA SER A 236 19.10 10.00 26.05
C SER A 236 17.96 10.25 27.06
N ILE A 237 16.75 9.76 26.79
CA ILE A 237 15.58 9.96 27.67
C ILE A 237 15.58 8.93 28.81
N GLU A 238 15.96 7.67 28.54
CA GLU A 238 16.22 6.69 29.60
C GLU A 238 17.43 7.08 30.45
N ALA A 239 18.46 7.68 29.85
CA ALA A 239 19.61 8.21 30.57
C ALA A 239 19.24 9.37 31.52
N GLU A 240 18.47 10.37 31.07
CA GLU A 240 18.04 11.49 31.94
C GLU A 240 17.05 11.04 33.03
N ALA A 241 16.11 10.13 32.73
CA ALA A 241 15.21 9.57 33.74
C ALA A 241 15.97 8.75 34.80
N SER A 242 17.00 8.00 34.38
CA SER A 242 17.88 7.26 35.29
C SER A 242 18.75 8.20 36.13
N GLU A 243 19.25 9.30 35.56
CA GLU A 243 20.03 10.31 36.26
C GLU A 243 19.19 11.08 37.29
N LEU A 244 17.95 11.48 36.96
CA LEU A 244 17.01 12.11 37.91
C LEU A 244 16.63 11.18 39.07
N LEU A 245 16.42 9.89 38.80
CA LEU A 245 16.19 8.89 39.84
C LEU A 245 17.44 8.66 40.72
N ALA A 246 18.64 8.68 40.12
CA ALA A 246 19.90 8.58 40.86
C ALA A 246 20.18 9.82 41.73
N ALA A 247 19.88 11.02 41.23
CA ALA A 247 20.01 12.28 41.97
C ALA A 247 19.03 12.36 43.15
N SER A 248 17.80 11.87 42.98
CA SER A 248 16.80 11.78 44.05
C SER A 248 17.22 10.79 45.15
N ARG A 249 17.87 9.67 44.80
CA ARG A 249 18.50 8.74 45.77
C ARG A 249 19.61 9.40 46.59
N HIS A 250 20.43 10.27 45.98
CA HIS A 250 21.55 10.94 46.65
C HIS A 250 21.10 12.07 47.61
N GLN A 251 19.97 12.74 47.34
CA GLN A 251 19.38 13.67 48.32
C GLN A 251 18.80 12.97 49.54
N ARG A 252 18.25 11.76 49.37
CA ARG A 252 17.63 11.00 50.46
C ARG A 252 18.65 10.43 51.46
N THR A 253 19.86 10.07 51.01
CA THR A 253 20.93 9.54 51.88
C THR A 253 21.69 10.62 52.66
N ARG A 254 21.73 11.87 52.19
CA ARG A 254 22.33 12.99 52.95
C ARG A 254 21.48 13.46 54.14
N LYS A 255 20.15 13.25 54.10
CA LYS A 255 19.22 13.74 55.13
C LYS A 255 19.06 12.80 56.33
N THR A 256 19.64 11.60 56.31
CA THR A 256 19.47 10.58 57.36
C THR A 256 20.76 10.25 58.13
N ARG A 257 21.83 11.05 58.03
CA ARG A 257 23.03 10.87 58.86
C ARG A 257 22.84 11.61 60.20
N PRO A 258 22.61 10.91 61.33
CA PRO A 258 22.54 11.59 62.62
C PRO A 258 23.93 12.18 62.97
N PRO A 259 23.98 13.33 63.67
CA PRO A 259 25.25 13.89 64.12
C PRO A 259 25.91 12.92 65.09
N ALA A 260 27.18 12.60 64.83
CA ALA A 260 27.99 11.77 65.72
C ALA A 260 28.04 12.43 67.10
N ALA A 261 27.51 11.74 68.11
CA ALA A 261 27.67 12.13 69.50
C ALA A 261 29.16 12.08 69.85
N CYS A 262 29.76 13.24 70.04
CA CYS A 262 31.12 13.38 70.53
C CYS A 262 31.12 12.98 72.02
N GLY A 263 31.57 11.76 72.31
CA GLY A 263 31.81 11.30 73.67
C GLY A 263 33.03 12.04 74.25
N TYR A 264 32.83 12.71 75.38
CA TYR A 264 33.92 13.25 76.20
C TYR A 264 34.65 12.09 76.92
N PRO A 265 36.00 12.09 76.96
CA PRO A 265 36.73 11.25 77.89
C PRO A 265 36.84 11.91 79.27
N CYS A 266 37.06 11.05 80.26
CA CYS A 266 37.06 11.24 81.71
C CYS A 266 37.93 12.38 82.25
#